data_AF-A0A8A0RMG6-F1
#
_entry.id   AF-A0A8A0RMG6-F1
#
_cell.length_a   1.000
_cell.length_b   1.000
_cell.length_c   1.000
_cell.angle_alpha   90.00
_cell.angle_beta   90.00
_cell.angle_gamma   90.00
#
_symmetry.space_group_name_H-M   'P 1'
#
loop_
_entity.id
_entity.type
_entity.pdbx_description
1 polymer ?
#
loop_
_entity_poly.entity_id
_entity_poly.type
_entity_poly.pdbx_seq_one_letter_code
_entity_poly.pdbx_strand_id
1 'polypeptide(L)' 'MTKIRKSQKNKQNKLRDEIEKSKGTLKYEIAEELGLLEKVRKLGWGGLSAEETGRIGGLVAKRKREMRMRGK' A
#
# COMPACT_ATOMS: atom_id res chain seq x y z
N MET A 1 -17.35 40.27 17.24
CA MET A 1 -17.70 38.84 17.34
C MET A 1 -17.40 38.16 16.00
N THR A 2 -16.22 37.57 15.85
CA THR A 2 -15.74 37.04 14.55
C THR A 2 -16.26 35.62 14.35
N LYS A 3 -17.07 35.41 13.29
CA LYS A 3 -17.56 34.08 12.87
C LYS A 3 -16.37 33.20 12.48
N ILE A 4 -16.01 32.25 13.35
CA ILE A 4 -15.00 31.23 13.06
C ILE A 4 -15.59 30.28 12.01
N ARG A 5 -15.15 30.44 10.76
CA ARG A 5 -15.50 29.57 9.64
C ARG A 5 -14.86 28.19 9.86
N LYS A 6 -15.68 27.15 9.97
CA LYS A 6 -15.28 25.73 9.98
C LYS A 6 -14.40 25.44 8.77
N SER A 7 -13.11 25.23 8.99
CA SER A 7 -12.12 25.06 7.92
C SER A 7 -12.15 23.64 7.36
N GLN A 8 -12.35 23.58 6.05
CA GLN A 8 -12.53 22.40 5.22
C GLN A 8 -11.25 21.55 5.14
N LYS A 9 -11.10 20.55 6.02
CA LYS A 9 -10.01 19.54 5.96
C LYS A 9 -10.44 18.25 5.23
N ASN A 10 -11.22 18.35 4.15
CA ASN A 10 -11.99 17.21 3.60
C ASN A 10 -11.81 16.94 2.08
N LYS A 11 -10.58 16.79 1.58
CA LYS A 11 -10.41 16.30 0.18
C LYS A 11 -9.06 15.64 -0.16
N GLN A 12 -7.97 16.00 0.52
CA GLN A 12 -6.64 15.47 0.17
C GLN A 12 -6.35 14.05 0.70
N ASN A 13 -6.92 13.65 1.86
CA ASN A 13 -6.71 12.29 2.39
C ASN A 13 -7.42 11.22 1.55
N LYS A 14 -8.66 11.48 1.12
CA LYS A 14 -9.48 10.50 0.38
C LYS A 14 -8.89 10.10 -0.97
N LEU A 15 -8.16 11.02 -1.63
CA LEU A 15 -7.48 10.75 -2.90
C LEU A 15 -6.17 9.94 -2.74
N ARG A 16 -5.54 9.99 -1.56
CA ARG A 16 -4.35 9.16 -1.25
C ARG A 16 -4.75 7.70 -1.04
N ASP A 17 -5.85 7.45 -0.34
CA ASP A 17 -6.45 6.12 -0.14
C ASP A 17 -6.81 5.43 -1.47
N GLU A 18 -7.35 6.15 -2.46
CA GLU A 18 -7.76 5.56 -3.75
C GLU A 18 -6.57 5.28 -4.69
N ILE A 19 -5.52 6.11 -4.66
CA ILE A 19 -4.27 5.87 -5.41
C ILE A 19 -3.43 4.76 -4.75
N GLU A 20 -3.49 4.63 -3.42
CA GLU A 20 -2.97 3.46 -2.71
C GLU A 20 -3.74 2.18 -3.05
N LYS A 21 -5.04 2.28 -3.37
CA LYS A 21 -5.86 1.11 -3.73
C LYS A 21 -5.39 0.39 -5.01
N SER A 22 -4.76 1.11 -5.95
CA SER A 22 -4.19 0.51 -7.18
C SER A 22 -2.72 0.10 -7.08
N LYS A 23 -1.97 0.54 -6.06
CA LYS A 23 -0.59 0.08 -5.78
C LYS A 23 -0.52 -0.91 -4.63
N GLY A 24 -1.56 -0.97 -3.81
CA GLY A 24 -1.74 -1.89 -2.70
C GLY A 24 -2.01 -3.30 -3.19
N THR A 25 -2.72 -3.48 -4.31
CA THR A 25 -3.08 -4.80 -4.86
C THR A 25 -1.89 -5.75 -4.94
N LEU A 26 -0.82 -5.38 -5.62
CA LEU A 26 0.37 -6.23 -5.76
C LEU A 26 1.03 -6.58 -4.43
N LYS A 27 1.08 -5.64 -3.48
CA LYS A 27 1.65 -5.90 -2.14
C LYS A 27 0.78 -6.88 -1.36
N TYR A 28 -0.54 -6.72 -1.41
CA TYR A 28 -1.48 -7.61 -0.73
C TYR A 28 -1.56 -8.98 -1.41
N GLU A 29 -1.50 -9.06 -2.73
CA GLU A 29 -1.40 -10.30 -3.50
C GLU A 29 -0.14 -11.06 -3.11
N ILE A 30 1.02 -10.40 -3.10
CA ILE A 30 2.28 -11.04 -2.69
C ILE A 30 2.26 -11.42 -1.20
N ALA A 31 1.64 -10.60 -0.34
CA ALA A 31 1.45 -10.97 1.06
C ALA A 31 0.53 -12.20 1.22
N GLU A 32 -0.46 -12.36 0.36
CA GLU A 32 -1.32 -13.55 0.31
C GLU A 32 -0.54 -14.77 -0.18
N GLU A 33 0.23 -14.63 -1.26
CA GLU A 33 1.11 -15.69 -1.79
C GLU A 33 2.15 -16.16 -0.74
N LEU A 34 2.61 -15.25 0.12
CA LEU A 34 3.54 -15.56 1.21
C LEU A 34 2.86 -16.00 2.52
N GLY A 35 1.53 -16.06 2.57
CA GLY A 35 0.78 -16.40 3.80
C GLY A 35 0.84 -15.34 4.90
N LEU A 36 1.32 -14.13 4.58
CA LEU A 36 1.47 -13.00 5.50
C LEU A 36 0.24 -12.09 5.53
N LEU A 37 -0.74 -12.32 4.66
CA LEU A 37 -1.93 -11.49 4.54
C LEU A 37 -2.71 -11.37 5.86
N GLU A 38 -2.87 -12.46 6.60
CA GLU A 38 -3.58 -12.44 7.87
C GLU A 38 -2.85 -11.57 8.91
N LYS A 39 -1.51 -11.66 8.93
CA LYS A 39 -0.64 -10.86 9.80
C LYS A 39 -0.70 -9.38 9.43
N VAL A 40 -0.67 -9.05 8.14
CA VAL A 40 -0.83 -7.67 7.64
C VAL A 40 -2.21 -7.12 8.01
N ARG A 41 -3.28 -7.93 7.93
CA ARG A 41 -4.64 -7.50 8.30
C ARG A 41 -4.79 -7.25 9.80
N LYS A 42 -4.17 -8.09 10.64
CA LYS A 42 -4.26 -8.00 12.11
C LYS A 42 -3.32 -6.94 12.71
N LEU A 43 -2.08 -6.87 12.25
CA LEU A 43 -1.01 -6.04 12.85
C LEU A 43 -0.60 -4.86 11.96
N GLY A 44 -1.09 -4.78 10.73
CA GLY A 44 -0.62 -3.84 9.73
C GLY A 44 0.77 -4.18 9.21
N TRP A 45 1.26 -3.34 8.30
CA TRP A 45 2.61 -3.50 7.72
C TRP A 45 3.74 -3.31 8.74
N GLY A 46 3.49 -2.56 9.82
CA GLY A 46 4.46 -2.34 10.90
C GLY A 46 4.63 -3.54 11.85
N GLY A 47 3.74 -4.54 11.79
CA GLY A 47 3.84 -5.76 12.59
C GLY A 47 4.60 -6.90 11.92
N LEU A 48 5.11 -6.68 10.71
CA LEU A 48 5.94 -7.63 9.99
C LEU A 48 7.42 -7.39 10.30
N SER A 49 8.23 -8.43 10.20
CA SER A 49 9.68 -8.31 10.32
C SER A 49 10.28 -7.61 9.09
N ALA A 50 11.50 -7.10 9.24
CA ALA A 50 12.26 -6.53 8.13
C ALA A 50 12.48 -7.55 7.00
N GLU A 51 12.61 -8.84 7.34
CA GLU A 51 12.74 -9.91 6.36
C GLU A 51 11.44 -10.13 5.58
N GLU A 52 10.29 -10.20 6.27
CA GLU A 52 8.97 -10.40 5.67
C GLU A 52 8.61 -9.24 4.73
N THR A 53 8.72 -8.00 5.22
CA THR A 53 8.47 -6.79 4.42
C THR A 53 9.46 -6.63 3.28
N GLY A 54 10.74 -6.98 3.50
CA GLY A 54 11.79 -6.96 2.49
C GLY A 54 11.53 -7.93 1.34
N ARG A 55 11.08 -9.16 1.65
CA ARG A 55 10.66 -10.15 0.63
C ARG A 55 9.48 -9.64 -0.20
N ILE A 56 8.44 -9.10 0.44
CA ILE A 56 7.28 -8.53 -0.26
C ILE A 56 7.72 -7.38 -1.18
N GLY A 57 8.52 -6.44 -0.67
CA GLY A 57 9.04 -5.31 -1.44
C GLY A 57 9.89 -5.72 -2.64
N GLY A 58 10.75 -6.74 -2.47
CA GLY A 58 11.58 -7.29 -3.54
C GLY A 58 10.76 -7.91 -4.67
N LEU A 59 9.73 -8.70 -4.34
CA LEU A 59 8.84 -9.31 -5.32
C LEU A 59 8.00 -8.27 -6.08
N VAL A 60 7.51 -7.24 -5.39
CA VAL A 60 6.80 -6.12 -6.03
C VAL A 60 7.71 -5.41 -7.04
N ALA A 61 8.95 -5.13 -6.66
CA ALA A 61 9.92 -4.48 -7.54
C ALA A 61 10.26 -5.35 -8.76
N LYS A 62 10.41 -6.66 -8.58
CA LYS A 62 10.63 -7.62 -9.66
C LYS A 62 9.48 -7.64 -10.66
N ARG A 63 8.25 -7.81 -10.18
CA ARG A 63 7.02 -7.87 -11.01
C ARG A 63 6.79 -6.56 -11.78
N LYS A 64 7.11 -5.42 -11.15
CA LYS A 64 7.07 -4.10 -11.80
C LYS A 64 8.11 -3.94 -12.91
N ARG A 65 9.33 -4.47 -12.70
CA ARG A 65 10.38 -4.47 -13.72
C ARG A 65 9.99 -5.33 -14.92
N GLU A 66 9.45 -6.52 -14.67
CA GLU A 66 8.98 -7.44 -15.71
C GLU A 66 7.85 -6.83 -16.56
N MET A 67 6.84 -6.22 -15.92
CA MET A 67 5.77 -5.52 -16.65
C MET A 67 6.31 -4.42 -17.57
N ARG A 68 7.33 -3.66 -17.13
CA ARG A 68 7.93 -2.61 -17.94
C ARG A 68 8.77 -3.16 -19.10
N MET A 69 9.37 -4.34 -18.95
CA MET A 69 10.14 -5.00 -20.01
C MET A 69 9.26 -5.67 -21.06
N ARG A 70 8.07 -6.17 -20.66
CA ARG A 70 7.11 -6.83 -21.57
C ARG A 70 6.34 -5.87 -22.49
N GLY A 71 6.33 -4.58 -22.16
CA GLY A 71 5.69 -3.52 -22.96
C GLY A 71 6.65 -2.78 -23.89
N LYS A 72 7.86 -3.31 -24.09
CA LYS A 72 8.88 -2.83 -25.04
C LYS A 72 8.99 -3.81 -26.19
#